data_AF-A0A7X9M1U7-F1
#
_entry.id   AF-A0A7X9M1U7-F1
#
_cell.length_a   1.000
_cell.length_b   1.000
_cell.length_c   1.000
_cell.angle_alpha   90.00
_cell.angle_beta   90.00
_cell.angle_gamma   90.00
#
_symmetry.space_group_name_H-M   'P 1'
#
loop_
_entity.id
_entity.type
_entity.pdbx_description
1 polymer ?
#
loop_
_entity_poly.entity_id
_entity_poly.type
_entity_poly.pdbx_seq_one_letter_code
_entity_poly.pdbx_strand_id
1 'polypeptide(L)'
;MSYTGYLSLEVERKLNKSVITNSFFDGVLKITRPVYVSENLPLLTLIHVGGGFVDGDSYLTEVRLLESASLALTTQASTKVYKSPRFGATQTMNFVLKEGSSLHVRQDSLILYKNARFFQNTNVYMSSSATFSYMDIITPGWSEDGKLFQYEKISSRLKVFVEGRLAVFDHLLLQPSLELEGLMYLEGYTHIGTMFFVNERVNAAFVDALRDELLQWSDEARIGISLLSINGFTMRILANSTDCIEAIFSDCESFIFRELLERERVEWRK
;
A
#
# COMPACT_ATOMS: atom_id res chain seq x y z
N MET A 1 -4.73 17.85 -17.90
CA MET A 1 -4.19 16.56 -18.37
C MET A 1 -5.30 15.54 -18.28
N SER A 2 -5.47 14.69 -19.30
CA SER A 2 -6.36 13.53 -19.20
C SER A 2 -5.58 12.40 -18.54
N TYR A 3 -6.11 11.78 -17.49
CA TYR A 3 -5.52 10.58 -16.90
C TYR A 3 -5.80 9.37 -17.79
N THR A 4 -4.89 8.39 -17.85
CA THR A 4 -5.13 7.08 -18.48
C THR A 4 -6.22 6.33 -17.71
N GLY A 5 -6.23 6.49 -16.39
CA GLY A 5 -7.28 5.96 -15.53
C GLY A 5 -7.49 6.85 -14.31
N TYR A 6 -8.75 7.07 -13.98
CA TYR A 6 -9.15 7.88 -12.84
C TYR A 6 -10.21 7.15 -12.04
N LEU A 7 -10.08 7.16 -10.71
CA LEU A 7 -11.06 6.65 -9.76
C LEU A 7 -11.29 7.70 -8.69
N SER A 8 -12.56 7.95 -8.36
CA SER A 8 -13.00 8.79 -7.26
C SER A 8 -14.06 8.06 -6.45
N LEU A 9 -13.83 7.93 -5.14
CA LEU A 9 -14.70 7.23 -4.21
C LEU A 9 -15.04 8.13 -3.02
N GLU A 10 -16.31 8.11 -2.63
CA GLU A 10 -16.77 8.64 -1.35
C GLU A 10 -17.51 7.55 -0.57
N VAL A 11 -17.15 7.40 0.70
CA VAL A 11 -17.71 6.39 1.60
C VAL A 11 -18.27 7.08 2.83
N GLU A 12 -19.51 6.74 3.18
CA GLU A 12 -20.22 7.27 4.35
C GLU A 12 -20.65 6.15 5.29
N ARG A 13 -20.65 6.44 6.59
CA ARG A 13 -21.34 5.62 7.59
C ARG A 13 -22.85 5.89 7.49
N LYS A 14 -23.64 4.88 7.16
CA LYS A 14 -25.11 4.91 7.25
C LYS A 14 -25.58 3.83 8.21
N LEU A 15 -26.19 4.24 9.32
CA LEU A 15 -26.54 3.35 10.43
C LEU A 15 -25.29 2.59 10.91
N ASN A 16 -25.35 1.25 10.87
CA ASN A 16 -24.27 0.38 11.33
C ASN A 16 -23.32 -0.09 10.23
N LYS A 17 -23.36 0.48 9.03
CA LYS A 17 -22.49 0.09 7.91
C LYS A 17 -21.89 1.25 7.14
N SER A 18 -20.73 1.03 6.55
CA SER A 18 -20.11 1.95 5.60
C SER A 18 -20.58 1.61 4.20
N VAL A 19 -21.02 2.62 3.45
CA VAL A 19 -21.55 2.46 2.09
C VAL A 19 -20.86 3.42 1.14
N ILE A 20 -20.65 2.96 -0.10
CA ILE A 20 -20.11 3.80 -1.17
C ILE A 20 -21.25 4.71 -1.64
N THR A 21 -21.14 6.01 -1.38
CA THR A 21 -22.17 7.00 -1.74
C THR A 21 -21.87 7.69 -3.06
N ASN A 22 -20.59 7.81 -3.40
CA ASN A 22 -20.15 8.27 -4.70
C ASN A 22 -19.06 7.34 -5.25
N SER A 23 -19.18 6.99 -6.52
CA SER A 23 -18.19 6.20 -7.24
C SER A 23 -18.17 6.65 -8.69
N PHE A 24 -17.04 7.23 -9.09
CA PHE A 24 -16.75 7.59 -10.45
C PHE A 24 -15.45 6.92 -10.88
N PHE A 25 -15.44 6.33 -12.08
CA PHE A 25 -14.20 5.86 -12.68
C PHE A 25 -14.20 6.15 -14.18
N ASP A 26 -13.03 6.39 -14.73
CA ASP A 26 -12.82 6.67 -16.14
C ASP A 26 -11.56 5.97 -16.67
N GLY A 27 -11.53 5.77 -17.99
CA GLY A 27 -10.48 5.06 -18.69
C GLY A 27 -10.37 3.60 -18.25
N VAL A 28 -9.14 3.18 -17.97
CA VAL A 28 -8.82 1.77 -17.68
C VAL A 28 -8.98 1.38 -16.21
N LEU A 29 -9.28 2.30 -15.30
CA LEU A 29 -9.60 1.93 -13.91
C LEU A 29 -11.06 1.51 -13.79
N LYS A 30 -11.29 0.43 -13.04
CA LYS A 30 -12.60 -0.09 -12.63
C LYS A 30 -12.53 -0.54 -11.17
N ILE A 31 -13.68 -0.70 -10.54
CA ILE A 31 -13.81 -1.26 -9.20
C ILE A 31 -14.87 -2.35 -9.19
N THR A 32 -14.73 -3.32 -8.29
CA THR A 32 -15.77 -4.30 -8.03
C THR A 32 -16.93 -3.70 -7.24
N ARG A 33 -18.05 -4.43 -7.18
CA ARG A 33 -19.06 -4.19 -6.15
C ARG A 33 -18.45 -4.45 -4.77
N PRO A 34 -18.90 -3.74 -3.72
CA PRO A 34 -18.42 -3.95 -2.36
C PRO A 34 -18.78 -5.35 -1.86
N VAL A 35 -17.78 -6.05 -1.34
CA VAL A 35 -17.94 -7.29 -0.58
C VAL A 35 -17.71 -6.95 0.89
N TYR A 36 -18.67 -7.21 1.75
CA TYR A 36 -18.50 -6.90 3.18
C TYR A 36 -17.69 -8.02 3.84
N VAL A 37 -16.53 -7.66 4.39
CA VAL A 37 -15.69 -8.58 5.20
C VAL A 37 -16.12 -8.59 6.67
N SER A 38 -16.73 -7.49 7.13
CA SER A 38 -17.51 -7.41 8.36
C SER A 38 -18.69 -6.46 8.16
N GLU A 39 -19.61 -6.34 9.14
CA GLU A 39 -20.82 -5.52 9.00
C GLU A 39 -20.55 -4.06 8.56
N ASN A 40 -19.41 -3.50 8.98
CA ASN A 40 -19.01 -2.12 8.65
C ASN A 40 -17.88 -1.98 7.63
N LEU A 41 -17.26 -3.06 7.17
CA LEU A 41 -16.05 -2.96 6.34
C LEU A 41 -16.31 -3.49 4.93
N PRO A 42 -16.71 -2.61 3.99
CA PRO A 42 -16.73 -2.96 2.58
C PRO A 42 -15.29 -3.12 2.07
N LEU A 43 -15.06 -4.21 1.34
CA LEU A 43 -13.87 -4.46 0.55
C LEU A 43 -14.18 -4.15 -0.92
N LEU A 44 -13.37 -3.27 -1.50
CA LEU A 44 -13.35 -2.98 -2.94
C LEU A 44 -12.05 -3.50 -3.55
N THR A 45 -12.17 -4.13 -4.72
CA THR A 45 -11.02 -4.52 -5.53
C THR A 45 -10.90 -3.54 -6.70
N LEU A 46 -9.78 -2.83 -6.75
CA LEU A 46 -9.35 -1.99 -7.87
C LEU A 46 -8.86 -2.88 -9.01
N ILE A 47 -9.44 -2.67 -10.18
CA ILE A 47 -9.14 -3.39 -11.41
C ILE A 47 -8.49 -2.40 -12.37
N HIS A 48 -7.31 -2.77 -12.86
CA HIS A 48 -6.71 -2.14 -14.02
C HIS A 48 -7.08 -2.96 -15.26
N VAL A 49 -7.88 -2.37 -16.14
CA VAL A 49 -8.29 -2.98 -17.40
C VAL A 49 -7.17 -2.78 -18.42
N GLY A 50 -6.22 -3.70 -18.39
CA GLY A 50 -5.06 -3.70 -19.27
C GLY A 50 -4.05 -4.76 -18.84
N GLY A 51 -3.00 -4.94 -19.64
CA GLY A 51 -1.92 -5.88 -19.31
C GLY A 51 -0.91 -5.34 -18.29
N GLY A 52 -1.05 -4.08 -17.85
CA GLY A 52 -0.08 -3.33 -17.05
C GLY A 52 0.10 -1.89 -17.56
N PHE A 53 0.95 -1.12 -16.90
CA PHE A 53 1.22 0.28 -17.20
C PHE A 53 2.28 0.42 -18.29
N VAL A 54 2.08 1.37 -19.21
CA VAL A 54 3.01 1.68 -20.31
C VAL A 54 3.54 3.12 -20.21
N ASP A 55 4.51 3.44 -21.05
CA ASP A 55 5.16 4.75 -21.06
C ASP A 55 4.18 5.90 -21.27
N GLY A 56 4.22 6.89 -20.38
CA GLY A 56 3.33 8.04 -20.42
C GLY A 56 2.01 7.84 -19.69
N ASP A 57 1.73 6.64 -19.17
CA ASP A 57 0.51 6.42 -18.40
C ASP A 57 0.46 7.24 -17.12
N SER A 58 -0.74 7.71 -16.79
CA SER A 58 -0.99 8.43 -15.55
C SER A 58 -2.30 8.01 -14.90
N TYR A 59 -2.19 7.57 -13.65
CA TYR A 59 -3.30 7.07 -12.85
C TYR A 59 -3.55 7.96 -11.64
N LEU A 60 -4.82 8.27 -11.41
CA LEU A 60 -5.27 8.99 -10.21
C LEU A 60 -6.34 8.18 -9.48
N THR A 61 -6.12 7.91 -8.20
CA THR A 61 -7.11 7.33 -7.29
C THR A 61 -7.37 8.30 -6.15
N GLU A 62 -8.61 8.70 -5.99
CA GLU A 62 -9.06 9.57 -4.91
C GLU A 62 -10.09 8.85 -4.06
N VAL A 63 -9.85 8.78 -2.75
CA VAL A 63 -10.76 8.14 -1.81
C VAL A 63 -11.02 9.09 -0.65
N ARG A 64 -12.30 9.36 -0.39
CA ARG A 64 -12.76 10.17 0.72
C ARG A 64 -13.64 9.32 1.64
N LEU A 65 -13.21 9.16 2.89
CA LEU A 65 -14.01 8.55 3.94
C LEU A 65 -14.57 9.67 4.82
N LEU A 66 -15.90 9.76 4.91
CA LEU A 66 -16.56 10.64 5.86
C LEU A 66 -16.44 10.09 7.29
N GLU A 67 -16.98 10.83 8.26
CA GLU A 67 -16.87 10.50 9.68
C GLU A 67 -17.30 9.06 9.96
N SER A 68 -16.49 8.35 10.73
CA SER A 68 -16.69 6.94 11.12
C SER A 68 -16.83 5.93 9.96
N ALA A 69 -16.64 6.36 8.71
CA ALA A 69 -16.69 5.48 7.54
C ALA A 69 -15.45 4.57 7.50
N SER A 70 -15.61 3.37 6.97
CA SER A 70 -14.55 2.38 6.87
C SER A 70 -14.48 1.79 5.47
N LEU A 71 -13.27 1.53 4.99
CA LEU A 71 -13.04 0.94 3.67
C LEU A 71 -11.79 0.06 3.69
N ALA A 72 -11.91 -1.14 3.13
CA ALA A 72 -10.78 -1.94 2.68
C ALA A 72 -10.66 -1.82 1.15
N LEU A 73 -9.47 -1.52 0.66
CA LEU A 73 -9.18 -1.36 -0.76
C LEU A 73 -7.99 -2.25 -1.13
N THR A 74 -8.18 -3.13 -2.10
CA THR A 74 -7.12 -3.97 -2.66
C THR A 74 -7.02 -3.82 -4.16
N THR A 75 -5.94 -4.28 -4.77
CA THR A 75 -5.86 -4.46 -6.23
C THR A 75 -6.26 -5.89 -6.63
N GLN A 76 -6.60 -6.08 -7.91
CA GLN A 76 -6.99 -7.39 -8.43
C GLN A 76 -5.79 -8.33 -8.61
N ALA A 77 -4.66 -7.80 -9.04
CA ALA A 77 -3.46 -8.56 -9.35
C ALA A 77 -2.23 -7.64 -9.32
N SER A 78 -1.05 -8.27 -9.39
CA SER A 78 0.23 -7.56 -9.44
C SER A 78 0.28 -6.52 -10.57
N THR A 79 0.73 -5.32 -10.24
CA THR A 79 0.87 -4.24 -11.21
C THR A 79 2.14 -4.45 -12.02
N LYS A 80 1.98 -4.70 -13.31
CA LYS A 80 3.11 -4.80 -14.25
C LYS A 80 3.38 -3.43 -14.85
N VAL A 81 4.64 -3.00 -14.87
CA VAL A 81 5.04 -1.75 -15.55
C VAL A 81 6.02 -2.12 -16.65
N TYR A 82 5.63 -1.85 -17.90
CA TYR A 82 6.42 -2.16 -19.08
C TYR A 82 7.52 -1.13 -19.34
N LYS A 83 8.42 -1.47 -20.28
CA LYS A 83 9.51 -0.60 -20.75
C LYS A 83 9.03 0.83 -21.02
N SER A 84 9.76 1.81 -20.50
CA SER A 84 9.37 3.22 -20.52
C SER A 84 10.44 4.09 -21.21
N PRO A 85 10.44 4.22 -22.56
CA PRO A 85 11.49 4.91 -23.28
C PRO A 85 11.54 6.43 -23.05
N ARG A 86 10.44 7.10 -22.65
CA ARG A 86 10.41 8.58 -22.55
C ARG A 86 10.01 9.11 -21.18
N PHE A 87 8.84 8.74 -20.67
CA PHE A 87 8.21 9.43 -19.55
C PHE A 87 8.14 8.60 -18.26
N GLY A 88 8.03 7.27 -18.36
CA GLY A 88 7.62 6.42 -17.24
C GLY A 88 6.11 6.38 -17.07
N ALA A 89 5.65 5.49 -16.18
CA ALA A 89 4.28 5.45 -15.70
C ALA A 89 4.16 6.13 -14.33
N THR A 90 3.03 6.78 -14.09
CA THR A 90 2.78 7.53 -12.84
C THR A 90 1.49 7.09 -12.18
N GLN A 91 1.52 6.95 -10.85
CA GLN A 91 0.34 6.68 -10.03
C GLN A 91 0.28 7.68 -8.88
N THR A 92 -0.87 8.31 -8.71
CA THR A 92 -1.16 9.18 -7.57
C THR A 92 -2.36 8.65 -6.81
N MET A 93 -2.22 8.47 -5.51
CA MET A 93 -3.28 8.07 -4.60
C MET A 93 -3.49 9.16 -3.56
N ASN A 94 -4.68 9.75 -3.53
CA ASN A 94 -5.05 10.79 -2.58
C ASN A 94 -6.15 10.25 -1.67
N PHE A 95 -5.87 10.18 -0.38
CA PHE A 95 -6.80 9.68 0.63
C PHE A 95 -7.17 10.79 1.60
N VAL A 96 -8.47 10.98 1.85
CA VAL A 96 -8.98 11.94 2.82
C VAL A 96 -9.80 11.18 3.86
N LEU A 97 -9.34 11.18 5.11
CA LEU A 97 -9.90 10.42 6.22
C LEU A 97 -10.44 11.38 7.28
N LYS A 98 -11.76 11.42 7.46
CA LYS A 98 -12.42 12.21 8.50
C LYS A 98 -12.36 11.52 9.87
N GLU A 99 -12.84 12.22 10.89
CA GLU A 99 -12.83 11.76 12.28
C GLU A 99 -13.38 10.33 12.41
N GLY A 100 -12.67 9.48 13.16
CA GLY A 100 -13.04 8.08 13.41
C GLY A 100 -13.09 7.17 12.16
N SER A 101 -12.72 7.65 10.98
CA SER A 101 -12.75 6.84 9.76
C SER A 101 -11.57 5.86 9.70
N SER A 102 -11.72 4.73 8.98
CA SER A 102 -10.65 3.73 8.84
C SER A 102 -10.44 3.30 7.39
N LEU A 103 -9.25 3.52 6.86
CA LEU A 103 -8.85 3.06 5.52
C LEU A 103 -7.75 2.01 5.64
N HIS A 104 -8.00 0.84 5.05
CA HIS A 104 -7.02 -0.22 4.91
C HIS A 104 -6.75 -0.44 3.42
N VAL A 105 -5.50 -0.26 3.00
CA VAL A 105 -5.07 -0.44 1.61
C VAL A 105 -4.02 -1.54 1.54
N ARG A 106 -4.29 -2.57 0.75
CA ARG A 106 -3.32 -3.64 0.45
C ARG A 106 -3.11 -3.70 -1.05
N GLN A 107 -1.94 -3.29 -1.53
CA GLN A 107 -1.58 -3.44 -2.94
C GLN A 107 -0.95 -4.80 -3.18
N ASP A 108 -1.30 -5.42 -4.30
CA ASP A 108 -0.54 -6.54 -4.85
C ASP A 108 0.85 -6.07 -5.27
N SER A 109 1.74 -7.05 -5.47
CA SER A 109 3.13 -6.76 -5.83
C SER A 109 3.29 -5.91 -7.10
N LEU A 110 4.32 -5.07 -7.11
CA LEU A 110 4.74 -4.25 -8.22
C LEU A 110 5.89 -4.92 -8.97
N ILE A 111 5.68 -5.18 -10.27
CA ILE A 111 6.63 -5.86 -11.16
C ILE A 111 7.04 -4.91 -12.28
N LEU A 112 8.24 -4.33 -12.17
CA LEU A 112 8.81 -3.53 -13.24
C LEU A 112 9.59 -4.39 -14.23
N TYR A 113 9.28 -4.23 -15.50
CA TYR A 113 9.99 -4.92 -16.58
C TYR A 113 11.31 -4.20 -16.89
N LYS A 114 12.18 -4.87 -17.64
CA LYS A 114 13.42 -4.29 -18.16
C LYS A 114 13.20 -2.90 -18.78
N ASN A 115 14.00 -1.93 -18.36
CA ASN A 115 13.94 -0.51 -18.74
C ASN A 115 12.63 0.21 -18.40
N ALA A 116 11.86 -0.26 -17.40
CA ALA A 116 10.68 0.44 -16.91
C ALA A 116 11.04 1.59 -15.95
N ARG A 117 10.22 2.64 -15.94
CA ARG A 117 10.26 3.73 -14.96
C ARG A 117 8.89 3.90 -14.31
N PHE A 118 8.84 3.92 -12.99
CA PHE A 118 7.60 4.09 -12.25
C PHE A 118 7.72 5.12 -11.12
N PHE A 119 6.71 5.97 -11.01
CA PHE A 119 6.61 7.00 -9.98
C PHE A 119 5.26 6.91 -9.27
N GLN A 120 5.30 6.62 -7.97
CA GLN A 120 4.12 6.58 -7.12
C GLN A 120 4.15 7.72 -6.09
N ASN A 121 3.03 8.42 -5.95
CA ASN A 121 2.82 9.39 -4.88
C ASN A 121 1.53 9.04 -4.12
N THR A 122 1.66 8.78 -2.82
CA THR A 122 0.56 8.50 -1.91
C THR A 122 0.44 9.68 -0.93
N ASN A 123 -0.67 10.40 -0.99
CA ASN A 123 -0.95 11.53 -0.10
C ASN A 123 -2.15 11.17 0.78
N VAL A 124 -1.95 11.22 2.09
CA VAL A 124 -2.97 10.91 3.09
C VAL A 124 -3.25 12.16 3.91
N TYR A 125 -4.49 12.61 3.92
CA TYR A 125 -4.96 13.72 4.73
C TYR A 125 -5.94 13.18 5.75
N MET A 126 -5.55 13.14 7.02
CA MET A 126 -6.33 12.45 8.04
C MET A 126 -6.56 13.29 9.30
N SER A 127 -7.69 13.05 9.94
CA SER A 127 -7.88 13.43 11.34
C SER A 127 -7.00 12.56 12.25
N SER A 128 -6.65 13.11 13.41
CA SER A 128 -5.93 12.43 14.49
C SER A 128 -6.63 11.17 15.01
N SER A 129 -7.97 11.10 14.96
CA SER A 129 -8.75 9.93 15.36
C SER A 129 -8.96 8.90 14.24
N ALA A 130 -8.49 9.18 13.02
CA ALA A 130 -8.64 8.26 11.90
C ALA A 130 -7.59 7.13 11.94
N THR A 131 -7.91 6.01 11.29
CA THR A 131 -7.01 4.87 11.09
C THR A 131 -6.59 4.76 9.65
N PHE A 132 -5.29 4.57 9.41
CA PHE A 132 -4.73 4.36 8.08
C PHE A 132 -3.80 3.15 8.09
N SER A 133 -4.03 2.20 7.20
CA SER A 133 -3.13 1.08 6.93
C SER A 133 -2.80 1.06 5.45
N TYR A 134 -1.53 0.92 5.11
CA TYR A 134 -1.05 0.80 3.73
C TYR A 134 0.03 -0.25 3.64
N MET A 135 -0.08 -1.14 2.66
CA MET A 135 0.90 -2.19 2.37
C MET A 135 1.19 -2.24 0.87
N ASP A 136 2.47 -2.32 0.51
CA ASP A 136 2.93 -2.60 -0.85
C ASP A 136 4.12 -3.57 -0.86
N ILE A 137 4.34 -4.20 -2.02
CA ILE A 137 5.47 -5.09 -2.26
C ILE A 137 6.13 -4.68 -3.57
N ILE A 138 7.44 -4.46 -3.55
CA ILE A 138 8.24 -4.24 -4.75
C ILE A 138 9.10 -5.48 -5.01
N THR A 139 8.95 -6.04 -6.20
CA THR A 139 9.69 -7.23 -6.66
C THR A 139 11.03 -6.83 -7.31
N PRO A 140 11.95 -7.78 -7.56
CA PRO A 140 13.18 -7.48 -8.31
C PRO A 140 12.92 -7.15 -9.79
N GLY A 141 11.67 -7.23 -10.25
CA GLY A 141 11.27 -6.98 -11.62
C GLY A 141 11.33 -8.21 -12.52
N TRP A 142 11.10 -7.99 -13.81
CA TRP A 142 11.10 -9.04 -14.83
C TRP A 142 11.98 -8.68 -16.02
N SER A 143 12.70 -9.67 -16.54
CA SER A 143 13.50 -9.55 -17.76
C SER A 143 13.46 -10.85 -18.56
N GLU A 144 13.64 -10.74 -19.87
CA GLU A 144 13.67 -11.89 -20.77
C GLU A 144 14.87 -12.82 -20.50
N ASP A 145 16.00 -12.28 -20.05
CA ASP A 145 17.21 -13.04 -19.71
C ASP A 145 17.23 -13.52 -18.25
N GLY A 146 16.13 -13.34 -17.51
CA GLY A 146 15.97 -13.79 -16.11
C GLY A 146 16.80 -13.01 -15.09
N LYS A 147 17.55 -11.99 -15.52
CA LYS A 147 18.32 -11.13 -14.62
C LYS A 147 17.39 -10.24 -13.80
N LEU A 148 17.74 -10.06 -12.53
CA LEU A 148 17.03 -9.20 -11.60
C LEU A 148 17.41 -7.73 -11.83
N PHE A 149 16.56 -6.83 -11.32
CA PHE A 149 16.82 -5.39 -11.26
C PHE A 149 17.15 -4.76 -12.63
N GLN A 150 16.46 -5.19 -13.68
CA GLN A 150 16.70 -4.69 -15.04
C GLN A 150 15.87 -3.45 -15.40
N TYR A 151 15.07 -2.93 -14.47
CA TYR A 151 14.33 -1.69 -14.64
C TYR A 151 15.23 -0.46 -14.44
N GLU A 152 14.77 0.72 -14.87
CA GLU A 152 15.58 1.94 -14.71
C GLU A 152 15.35 2.56 -13.33
N LYS A 153 14.09 2.68 -12.89
CA LYS A 153 13.77 3.45 -11.67
C LYS A 153 12.39 3.14 -11.09
N ILE A 154 12.34 3.02 -9.77
CA ILE A 154 11.11 3.06 -8.96
C ILE A 154 11.25 4.19 -7.96
N SER A 155 10.25 5.06 -7.89
CA SER A 155 10.17 6.12 -6.87
C SER A 155 8.80 6.06 -6.19
N SER A 156 8.72 5.46 -5.01
CA SER A 156 7.51 5.44 -4.17
C SER A 156 7.62 6.49 -3.08
N ARG A 157 6.68 7.44 -3.06
CA ARG A 157 6.62 8.51 -2.05
C ARG A 157 5.32 8.42 -1.29
N LEU A 158 5.40 8.50 0.03
CA LEU A 158 4.23 8.55 0.89
C LEU A 158 4.31 9.77 1.80
N LYS A 159 3.23 10.53 1.86
CA LYS A 159 3.06 11.69 2.75
C LYS A 159 1.79 11.51 3.57
N VAL A 160 1.92 11.59 4.90
CA VAL A 160 0.76 11.61 5.81
C VAL A 160 0.70 12.97 6.46
N PHE A 161 -0.44 13.63 6.27
CA PHE A 161 -0.81 14.89 6.90
C PHE A 161 -1.85 14.60 7.98
N VAL A 162 -1.53 14.91 9.23
CA VAL A 162 -2.45 14.79 10.37
C VAL A 162 -2.84 16.20 10.80
N GLU A 163 -4.14 16.49 10.84
CA GLU A 163 -4.66 17.83 11.18
C GLU A 163 -4.00 18.96 10.35
N GLY A 164 -3.84 18.70 9.04
CA GLY A 164 -3.24 19.64 8.07
C GLY A 164 -1.72 19.79 8.14
N ARG A 165 -1.02 19.12 9.06
CA ARG A 165 0.44 19.17 9.20
C ARG A 165 1.10 17.90 8.66
N LEU A 166 2.16 18.05 7.87
CA LEU A 166 2.95 16.91 7.40
C LEU A 166 3.60 16.22 8.62
N ALA A 167 3.16 15.01 8.90
CA ALA A 167 3.62 14.23 10.05
C ALA A 167 4.61 13.14 9.62
N VAL A 168 4.37 12.49 8.48
CA VAL A 168 5.21 11.41 7.95
C VAL A 168 5.56 11.68 6.50
N PHE A 169 6.82 11.48 6.16
CA PHE A 169 7.30 11.47 4.78
C PHE A 169 8.23 10.27 4.58
N ASP A 170 7.88 9.40 3.63
CA ASP A 170 8.74 8.32 3.15
C ASP A 170 9.02 8.50 1.65
N HIS A 171 10.25 8.21 1.25
CA HIS A 171 10.63 8.16 -0.16
C HIS A 171 11.56 6.97 -0.38
N LEU A 172 10.98 5.88 -0.87
CA LEU A 172 11.73 4.75 -1.40
C LEU A 172 12.11 5.00 -2.86
N LEU A 173 13.41 5.05 -3.12
CA LEU A 173 14.00 5.15 -4.45
C LEU A 173 14.83 3.89 -4.72
N LEU A 174 14.42 3.11 -5.71
CA LEU A 174 15.22 2.01 -6.24
C LEU A 174 15.69 2.35 -7.64
N GLN A 175 17.00 2.34 -7.83
CA GLN A 175 17.64 2.62 -9.11
C GLN A 175 18.79 1.61 -9.28
N PRO A 176 18.63 0.55 -10.11
CA PRO A 176 19.60 -0.54 -10.20
C PRO A 176 21.02 -0.13 -10.57
N SER A 177 21.21 1.03 -11.20
CA SER A 177 22.54 1.60 -11.45
C SER A 177 23.33 1.97 -10.18
N LEU A 178 22.71 1.89 -9.00
CA LEU A 178 23.34 2.13 -7.69
C LEU A 178 23.75 0.83 -6.96
N GLU A 179 23.79 -0.32 -7.65
CA GLU A 179 24.17 -1.62 -7.05
C GLU A 179 23.29 -2.02 -5.84
N LEU A 180 22.01 -2.27 -6.11
CA LEU A 180 21.00 -2.53 -5.06
C LEU A 180 21.25 -3.77 -4.20
N GLU A 181 22.13 -4.68 -4.61
CA GLU A 181 22.42 -5.92 -3.89
C GLU A 181 23.41 -5.70 -2.73
N GLY A 182 24.07 -4.54 -2.66
CA GLY A 182 25.10 -4.24 -1.67
C GLY A 182 24.59 -4.02 -0.24
N LEU A 183 25.55 -3.91 0.68
CA LEU A 183 25.32 -3.50 2.07
C LEU A 183 24.59 -2.15 2.12
N MET A 184 23.69 -1.98 3.09
CA MET A 184 22.81 -0.81 3.23
C MET A 184 21.71 -0.67 2.16
N TYR A 185 21.59 -1.62 1.23
CA TYR A 185 20.47 -1.71 0.29
C TYR A 185 19.64 -2.97 0.55
N LEU A 186 19.69 -3.97 -0.33
CA LEU A 186 18.90 -5.19 -0.22
C LEU A 186 19.67 -6.35 0.40
N GLU A 187 21.00 -6.26 0.52
CA GLU A 187 21.84 -7.24 1.24
C GLU A 187 21.55 -8.70 0.83
N GLY A 188 21.42 -8.96 -0.47
CA GLY A 188 21.13 -10.29 -1.03
C GLY A 188 19.65 -10.68 -1.06
N TYR A 189 18.74 -9.88 -0.52
CA TYR A 189 17.31 -10.02 -0.72
C TYR A 189 16.85 -9.41 -2.04
N THR A 190 15.67 -9.82 -2.51
CA THR A 190 15.17 -9.44 -3.84
C THR A 190 13.88 -8.63 -3.80
N HIS A 191 13.11 -8.77 -2.73
CA HIS A 191 11.80 -8.15 -2.56
C HIS A 191 11.80 -7.20 -1.36
N ILE A 192 11.06 -6.11 -1.47
CA ILE A 192 10.84 -5.14 -0.40
C ILE A 192 9.35 -5.09 -0.08
N GLY A 193 8.97 -5.37 1.15
CA GLY A 193 7.66 -5.08 1.69
C GLY A 193 7.69 -3.77 2.47
N THR A 194 6.71 -2.90 2.25
CA THR A 194 6.51 -1.71 3.09
C THR A 194 5.12 -1.74 3.69
N MET A 195 5.04 -1.45 4.99
CA MET A 195 3.77 -1.23 5.67
C MET A 195 3.83 0.08 6.48
N PHE A 196 2.72 0.82 6.45
CA PHE A 196 2.44 1.92 7.36
C PHE A 196 1.13 1.64 8.07
N PHE A 197 1.11 1.83 9.39
CA PHE A 197 -0.10 1.77 10.19
C PHE A 197 -0.15 2.95 11.15
N VAL A 198 -1.20 3.76 11.05
CA VAL A 198 -1.44 4.94 11.88
C VAL A 198 -2.77 4.76 12.59
N ASN A 199 -2.74 4.83 13.92
CA ASN A 199 -3.91 4.75 14.79
C ASN A 199 -3.52 5.32 16.16
N GLU A 200 -4.41 6.12 16.76
CA GLU A 200 -4.17 6.82 18.04
C GLU A 200 -3.72 5.90 19.20
N ARG A 201 -4.09 4.62 19.17
CA ARG A 201 -3.76 3.65 20.22
C ARG A 201 -2.39 2.99 20.07
N VAL A 202 -1.70 3.20 18.94
CA VAL A 202 -0.35 2.65 18.74
C VAL A 202 0.65 3.38 19.63
N ASN A 203 1.45 2.63 20.37
CA ASN A 203 2.50 3.11 21.27
C ASN A 203 3.73 2.19 21.24
N ALA A 204 4.76 2.51 22.02
CA ALA A 204 6.00 1.73 22.04
C ALA A 204 5.79 0.27 22.47
N ALA A 205 4.98 0.02 23.51
CA ALA A 205 4.72 -1.33 23.99
C ALA A 205 4.00 -2.18 22.92
N PHE A 206 3.08 -1.58 22.17
CA PHE A 206 2.44 -2.25 21.03
C PHE A 206 3.47 -2.65 19.96
N VAL A 207 4.39 -1.74 19.62
CA VAL A 207 5.43 -2.01 18.61
C VAL A 207 6.43 -3.06 19.09
N ASP A 208 6.80 -3.05 20.37
CA ASP A 208 7.68 -4.07 20.94
C ASP A 208 7.02 -5.46 20.92
N ALA A 209 5.76 -5.55 21.32
CA ALA A 209 5.01 -6.80 21.22
C ALA A 209 4.85 -7.30 19.77
N LEU A 210 4.66 -6.39 18.81
CA LEU A 210 4.62 -6.74 17.39
C LEU A 210 5.99 -7.24 16.88
N ARG A 211 7.10 -6.67 17.35
CA ARG A 211 8.45 -7.16 17.02
C ARG A 211 8.63 -8.59 17.52
N ASP A 212 8.22 -8.86 18.75
CA ASP A 212 8.31 -10.20 19.36
C ASP A 212 7.48 -11.24 18.57
N GLU A 213 6.24 -10.88 18.19
CA GLU A 213 5.38 -11.74 17.36
C GLU A 213 6.05 -12.09 16.01
N LEU A 214 6.73 -11.13 15.40
CA LEU A 214 7.35 -11.30 14.08
C LEU A 214 8.75 -11.92 14.11
N LEU A 215 9.31 -12.23 15.29
CA LEU A 215 10.60 -12.96 15.41
C LEU A 215 10.55 -14.35 14.76
N GLN A 216 9.36 -14.95 14.65
CA GLN A 216 9.18 -16.25 14.00
C GLN A 216 9.59 -16.26 12.51
N TRP A 217 9.68 -15.09 11.87
CA TRP A 217 10.05 -14.91 10.46
C TRP A 217 11.53 -14.58 10.25
N SER A 218 12.34 -14.61 11.31
CA SER A 218 13.73 -14.13 11.28
C SER A 218 14.67 -14.97 10.41
N ASP A 219 14.31 -16.21 10.10
CA ASP A 219 15.07 -17.10 9.21
C ASP A 219 14.75 -16.83 7.72
N GLU A 220 13.52 -16.41 7.40
CA GLU A 220 13.07 -16.20 6.02
C GLU A 220 13.18 -14.75 5.54
N ALA A 221 13.14 -13.79 6.46
CA ALA A 221 13.07 -12.37 6.12
C ALA A 221 13.81 -11.49 7.13
N ARG A 222 14.25 -10.32 6.67
CA ARG A 222 14.74 -9.26 7.54
C ARG A 222 13.66 -8.21 7.73
N ILE A 223 13.21 -8.06 8.96
CA ILE A 223 12.10 -7.18 9.31
C ILE A 223 12.60 -6.05 10.20
N GLY A 224 12.34 -4.80 9.79
CA GLY A 224 12.56 -3.61 10.60
C GLY A 224 11.24 -2.91 10.89
N ILE A 225 10.94 -2.67 12.17
CA ILE A 225 9.72 -1.98 12.61
C ILE A 225 10.12 -0.77 13.45
N SER A 226 9.58 0.40 13.15
CA SER A 226 9.84 1.64 13.89
C SER A 226 8.57 2.41 14.15
N LEU A 227 8.48 3.04 15.33
CA LEU A 227 7.49 4.07 15.60
C LEU A 227 7.65 5.24 14.62
N LEU A 228 6.52 5.86 14.30
CA LEU A 228 6.46 7.13 13.60
C LEU A 228 6.58 8.29 14.60
N SER A 229 6.73 9.51 14.09
CA SER A 229 6.63 10.76 14.87
C SER A 229 5.22 11.04 15.42
N ILE A 230 4.26 10.19 15.08
CA ILE A 230 2.85 10.18 15.49
C ILE A 230 2.48 8.77 15.95
N ASN A 231 1.29 8.59 16.54
CA ASN A 231 0.80 7.26 16.91
C ASN A 231 0.62 6.36 15.69
N GLY A 232 1.60 5.51 15.47
CA GLY A 232 1.70 4.63 14.33
C GLY A 232 3.10 4.05 14.20
N PHE A 233 3.25 3.12 13.27
CA PHE A 233 4.54 2.52 12.95
C PHE A 233 4.71 2.35 11.45
N THR A 234 5.96 2.21 11.04
CA THR A 234 6.35 1.70 9.72
C THR A 234 7.07 0.38 9.88
N MET A 235 6.86 -0.53 8.93
CA MET A 235 7.57 -1.79 8.83
C MET A 235 8.17 -1.91 7.42
N ARG A 236 9.43 -2.32 7.38
CA ARG A 236 10.17 -2.64 6.16
C ARG A 236 10.61 -4.09 6.22
N ILE A 237 10.33 -4.84 5.17
CA ILE A 237 10.64 -6.26 5.06
C ILE A 237 11.56 -6.45 3.86
N LEU A 238 12.66 -7.15 4.04
CA LEU A 238 13.47 -7.69 2.96
C LEU A 238 13.29 -9.21 2.93
N ALA A 239 12.90 -9.75 1.78
CA ALA A 239 12.67 -11.18 1.60
C ALA A 239 13.00 -11.62 0.16
N ASN A 240 12.87 -12.91 -0.12
CA ASN A 240 13.16 -13.50 -1.43
C ASN A 240 11.94 -13.97 -2.21
N SER A 241 10.73 -13.78 -1.68
CA SER A 241 9.48 -14.04 -2.39
C SER A 241 8.39 -13.09 -1.95
N THR A 242 7.46 -12.82 -2.87
CA THR A 242 6.22 -12.10 -2.58
C THR A 242 5.40 -12.82 -1.50
N ASP A 243 5.25 -14.14 -1.61
CA ASP A 243 4.44 -14.96 -0.70
C ASP A 243 4.90 -14.84 0.76
N CYS A 244 6.22 -14.80 1.00
CA CYS A 244 6.79 -14.60 2.33
C CYS A 244 6.36 -13.25 2.91
N ILE A 245 6.47 -12.17 2.13
CA ILE A 245 6.05 -10.84 2.56
C ILE A 245 4.54 -10.77 2.79
N GLU A 246 3.74 -11.41 1.93
CA GLU A 246 2.28 -11.48 2.09
C GLU A 246 1.85 -12.24 3.34
N ALA A 247 2.59 -13.29 3.73
CA ALA A 247 2.38 -14.01 4.97
C ALA A 247 2.73 -13.15 6.19
N ILE A 248 3.89 -12.47 6.18
CA ILE A 248 4.30 -11.54 7.24
C ILE A 248 3.27 -10.40 7.40
N PHE A 249 2.76 -9.83 6.29
CA PHE A 249 1.68 -8.85 6.35
C PHE A 249 0.42 -9.43 6.97
N SER A 250 0.03 -10.64 6.61
CA SER A 250 -1.15 -11.30 7.17
C SER A 250 -1.03 -11.55 8.68
N ASP A 251 0.15 -11.89 9.17
CA ASP A 251 0.43 -12.07 10.59
C ASP A 251 0.41 -10.74 11.33
N CYS A 252 1.06 -9.72 10.77
CA CYS A 252 1.03 -8.35 11.31
C CYS A 252 -0.40 -7.80 11.38
N GLU A 253 -1.21 -8.00 10.33
CA GLU A 253 -2.63 -7.66 10.35
C GLU A 253 -3.37 -8.44 11.44
N SER A 254 -3.16 -9.75 11.54
CA SER A 254 -3.81 -10.57 12.57
C SER A 254 -3.48 -10.07 13.99
N PHE A 255 -2.23 -9.67 14.24
CA PHE A 255 -1.80 -9.05 15.50
C PHE A 255 -2.52 -7.71 15.75
N ILE A 256 -2.51 -6.77 14.78
CA ILE A 256 -3.17 -5.47 14.91
C ILE A 256 -4.66 -5.62 15.21
N PHE A 257 -5.33 -6.54 14.50
CA PHE A 257 -6.75 -6.74 14.63
C PHE A 257 -7.13 -7.36 15.98
N ARG A 258 -6.31 -8.29 16.48
CA ARG A 258 -6.46 -8.91 17.80
C ARG A 258 -6.23 -7.90 18.93
N GLU A 259 -5.15 -7.14 18.88
CA GLU A 259 -4.69 -6.30 20.01
C GLU A 259 -5.29 -4.88 20.01
N LEU A 260 -5.70 -4.35 18.85
CA LEU A 260 -6.24 -2.99 18.74
C LEU A 260 -7.68 -2.98 18.26
N LEU A 261 -7.97 -3.58 17.11
CA LEU A 261 -9.24 -3.31 16.42
C LEU A 261 -10.41 -4.19 16.91
N GLU A 262 -10.16 -5.12 17.83
CA GLU A 262 -11.15 -6.01 18.48
C GLU A 262 -12.12 -6.66 17.47
N ARG A 263 -11.60 -7.04 16.30
CA ARG A 263 -12.39 -7.61 15.19
C ARG A 263 -11.56 -8.60 14.40
N GLU A 264 -12.21 -9.43 13.59
CA GLU A 264 -11.50 -10.37 12.71
C GLU A 264 -10.70 -9.65 11.62
N ARG A 265 -9.59 -10.27 11.20
CA ARG A 265 -8.72 -9.78 10.12
C ARG A 265 -9.49 -9.61 8.81
N VAL A 266 -8.98 -8.75 7.93
CA VAL A 266 -9.55 -8.61 6.58
C VAL A 266 -9.17 -9.81 5.73
N GLU A 267 -10.15 -10.56 5.27
CA GLU A 267 -9.96 -11.51 4.17
C GLU A 267 -9.94 -10.74 2.85
N TRP A 268 -8.73 -10.44 2.37
CA TRP A 268 -8.50 -9.65 1.15
C TRP A 268 -8.92 -10.34 -0.15
N ARG A 269 -9.09 -11.67 -0.11
CA ARG A 269 -9.54 -12.51 -1.22
C ARG A 269 -10.64 -13.43 -0.71
N LYS A 270 -11.78 -13.47 -1.40
CA LYS A 270 -12.85 -14.45 -1.24
C LYS A 270 -13.00 -15.24 -2.54
#